data_AF-A0A1E1WL92-F1
#
_entry.id   AF-A0A1E1WL92-F1
#
_cell.length_a   1.000
_cell.length_b   1.000
_cell.length_c   1.000
_cell.angle_alpha   90.00
_cell.angle_beta   90.00
_cell.angle_gamma   90.00
#
_symmetry.space_group_name_H-M   'P 1'
#
loop_
_entity.id
_entity.type
_entity.pdbx_description
1 polymer ?
#
loop_
_entity_poly.entity_id
_entity_poly.type
_entity_poly.pdbx_seq_one_letter_code
_entity_poly.pdbx_strand_id
1 'polypeptide(L)'
;PAASPAAARSTRAPAPQRRDFEAKLRAFYRKLESKGYGQGPGKLKLHIRREHLLEDAFRRIMSCGKKELQKGKLCVIWDGEEGLDYGGPSREFFFLLSRELFNPYYGLFEYSANDTYTVHVSPMSAFVDNHHEWFRFSGRVLGLALVHGYLLEAWFTRALYRALL
;
A
#
# COMPACT_ATOMS: atom_id res chain seq x y z
N PRO A 1 43.41 36.31 -3.48
CA PRO A 1 42.67 35.04 -3.61
C PRO A 1 42.59 34.31 -2.26
N ALA A 2 41.52 34.56 -1.50
CA ALA A 2 41.26 33.87 -0.23
C ALA A 2 40.38 32.65 -0.52
N ALA A 3 40.86 31.46 -0.15
CA ALA A 3 40.15 30.20 -0.32
C ALA A 3 39.01 30.07 0.70
N SER A 4 37.80 29.72 0.24
CA SER A 4 36.65 29.38 1.09
C SER A 4 36.86 28.03 1.79
N PRO A 5 36.47 27.86 3.07
CA PRO A 5 36.52 26.55 3.72
C PRO A 5 35.35 25.68 3.25
N ALA A 6 35.65 24.43 2.89
CA ALA A 6 34.67 23.43 2.54
C ALA A 6 33.75 23.10 3.74
N ALA A 7 32.45 23.19 3.54
CA ALA A 7 31.45 22.81 4.53
C ALA A 7 31.53 21.31 4.82
N ALA A 8 31.93 20.95 6.05
CA ALA A 8 31.88 19.59 6.54
C ALA A 8 30.42 19.11 6.56
N ARG A 9 30.09 18.10 5.72
CA ARG A 9 28.81 17.41 5.76
C ARG A 9 28.67 16.69 7.09
N SER A 10 27.87 17.25 8.00
CA SER A 10 27.49 16.62 9.27
C SER A 10 26.67 15.36 8.99
N THR A 11 27.28 14.20 9.13
CA THR A 11 26.59 12.90 9.21
C THR A 11 25.99 12.74 10.62
N ARG A 12 25.01 13.58 10.95
CA ARG A 12 24.34 13.52 12.26
C ARG A 12 23.51 12.24 12.33
N ALA A 13 23.80 11.38 13.32
CA ALA A 13 23.05 10.15 13.53
C ALA A 13 21.54 10.44 13.70
N PRO A 14 20.64 9.62 13.11
CA PRO A 14 19.21 9.84 13.20
C PRO A 14 18.72 9.79 14.65
N ALA A 15 17.66 10.57 14.94
CA ALA A 15 17.07 10.70 16.27
C ALA A 15 16.70 9.32 16.87
N PRO A 16 16.76 9.14 18.20
CA PRO A 16 16.57 7.84 18.87
C PRO A 16 15.27 7.11 18.45
N GLN A 17 14.14 7.84 18.39
CA GLN A 17 12.84 7.30 17.98
C GLN A 17 12.84 6.76 16.54
N ARG A 18 13.62 7.37 15.65
CA ARG A 18 13.76 6.94 14.26
C ARG A 18 14.59 5.66 14.15
N ARG A 19 15.64 5.52 14.97
CA ARG A 19 16.43 4.28 15.06
C ARG A 19 15.58 3.10 15.56
N ASP A 20 14.72 3.34 16.54
CA ASP A 20 13.80 2.33 17.06
C ASP A 20 12.78 1.89 16.01
N PHE A 21 12.24 2.83 15.22
CA PHE A 21 11.33 2.50 14.12
C PHE A 21 12.01 1.68 13.03
N GLU A 22 13.18 2.09 12.55
CA GLU A 22 13.94 1.36 11.52
C GLU A 22 14.33 -0.05 11.99
N ALA A 23 14.68 -0.22 13.26
CA ALA A 23 14.94 -1.52 13.85
C ALA A 23 13.68 -2.41 13.87
N LYS A 24 12.54 -1.87 14.33
CA LYS A 24 11.25 -2.58 14.33
C LYS A 24 10.80 -2.95 12.92
N LEU A 25 10.97 -2.05 11.95
CA LEU A 25 10.64 -2.28 10.55
C LEU A 25 11.46 -3.43 9.95
N ARG A 26 12.79 -3.44 10.17
CA ARG A 26 13.65 -4.55 9.75
C ARG A 26 13.25 -5.87 10.39
N ALA A 27 12.94 -5.85 11.69
CA ALA A 27 12.47 -7.05 12.40
C ALA A 27 11.14 -7.58 11.84
N PHE A 28 10.21 -6.67 11.50
CA PHE A 28 8.93 -7.00 10.88
C PHE A 28 9.11 -7.70 9.53
N TYR A 29 9.87 -7.12 8.61
CA TYR A 29 10.10 -7.72 7.28
C TYR A 29 10.87 -9.03 7.37
N ARG A 30 11.88 -9.13 8.24
CA ARG A 30 12.58 -10.41 8.49
C ARG A 30 11.62 -11.51 8.95
N LYS A 31 10.62 -11.16 9.77
CA LYS A 31 9.60 -12.11 10.26
C LYS A 31 8.57 -12.48 9.17
N LEU A 32 8.29 -11.57 8.23
CA LEU A 32 7.49 -11.87 7.05
C LEU A 32 8.24 -12.83 6.12
N GLU A 33 9.51 -12.54 5.82
CA GLU A 33 10.39 -13.37 4.99
C GLU A 33 10.59 -14.76 5.56
N SER A 34 10.84 -14.90 6.87
CA SER A 34 11.00 -16.23 7.50
C SER A 34 9.73 -17.07 7.45
N LYS A 35 8.57 -16.44 7.34
CA LYS A 35 7.29 -17.10 7.09
C LYS A 35 7.01 -17.30 5.60
N GLY A 36 7.85 -16.82 4.69
CA GLY A 36 7.71 -16.94 3.24
C GLY A 36 6.72 -15.96 2.59
N TYR A 37 6.39 -14.85 3.26
CA TYR A 37 5.49 -13.85 2.66
C TYR A 37 6.12 -13.17 1.46
N GLY A 38 5.40 -13.05 0.36
CA GLY A 38 5.88 -12.45 -0.90
C GLY A 38 7.06 -13.16 -1.59
N GLN A 39 7.52 -14.30 -1.06
CA GLN A 39 8.73 -15.00 -1.48
C GLN A 39 8.46 -16.42 -2.03
N GLY A 40 7.20 -16.83 -2.09
CA GLY A 40 6.79 -18.15 -2.57
C GLY A 40 7.13 -18.39 -4.04
N PRO A 41 7.10 -19.66 -4.49
CA PRO A 41 7.46 -20.04 -5.85
C PRO A 41 6.43 -19.56 -6.90
N GLY A 42 5.18 -19.33 -6.50
CA GLY A 42 4.12 -18.84 -7.36
C GLY A 42 4.21 -17.33 -7.63
N LYS A 43 3.80 -16.90 -8.82
CA LYS A 43 3.61 -15.48 -9.15
C LYS A 43 2.14 -15.11 -8.99
N LEU A 44 1.86 -14.05 -8.25
CA LEU A 44 0.55 -13.39 -8.22
C LEU A 44 0.54 -12.36 -9.35
N LYS A 45 0.00 -12.73 -10.51
CA LYS A 45 -0.08 -11.86 -11.68
C LYS A 45 -1.39 -11.08 -11.68
N LEU A 46 -1.30 -9.76 -11.64
CA LEU A 46 -2.44 -8.86 -11.74
C LEU A 46 -2.41 -8.17 -13.10
N HIS A 47 -3.27 -8.64 -14.01
CA HIS A 47 -3.54 -7.99 -15.29
C HIS A 47 -4.59 -6.91 -15.07
N ILE A 48 -4.21 -5.66 -15.32
CA ILE A 48 -5.01 -4.48 -15.02
C ILE A 48 -5.05 -3.57 -16.25
N ARG A 49 -6.26 -3.16 -16.64
CA ARG A 49 -6.45 -2.09 -17.62
C ARG A 49 -6.49 -0.74 -16.91
N ARG A 50 -5.82 0.28 -17.44
CA ARG A 50 -5.73 1.59 -16.79
C ARG A 50 -7.09 2.22 -16.56
N GLU A 51 -7.97 2.12 -17.55
CA GLU A 51 -9.30 2.70 -17.55
C GLU A 51 -10.31 1.91 -16.70
N HIS A 52 -9.95 0.70 -16.27
CA HIS A 52 -10.76 -0.15 -15.37
C HIS A 52 -10.00 -0.52 -14.08
N LEU A 53 -9.10 0.36 -13.61
CA LEU A 53 -8.18 0.08 -12.50
C LEU A 53 -8.87 -0.52 -11.26
N LEU A 54 -9.89 0.16 -10.73
CA LEU A 54 -10.53 -0.24 -9.47
C LEU A 54 -11.31 -1.55 -9.63
N GLU A 55 -12.04 -1.70 -10.73
CA GLU A 55 -12.84 -2.88 -11.03
C GLU A 55 -11.97 -4.12 -11.27
N ASP A 56 -10.92 -3.99 -12.08
CA ASP A 56 -9.99 -5.09 -12.37
C ASP A 56 -9.20 -5.48 -11.11
N ALA A 57 -8.73 -4.50 -10.33
CA ALA A 57 -8.06 -4.75 -9.06
C ALA A 57 -8.98 -5.50 -8.08
N PHE A 58 -10.23 -5.04 -7.92
CA PHE A 58 -11.22 -5.69 -7.08
C PHE A 58 -11.43 -7.13 -7.51
N ARG A 59 -11.77 -7.36 -8.78
CA ARG A 59 -12.06 -8.70 -9.31
C ARG A 59 -10.89 -9.65 -9.10
N ARG A 60 -9.68 -9.24 -9.46
CA ARG A 60 -8.47 -10.07 -9.36
C ARG A 60 -8.11 -10.37 -7.90
N ILE A 61 -7.93 -9.33 -7.08
CA ILE A 61 -7.48 -9.50 -5.68
C ILE A 61 -8.52 -10.24 -4.85
N MET A 62 -9.82 -10.04 -5.10
CA MET A 62 -10.89 -10.73 -4.37
C MET A 62 -11.02 -12.20 -4.76
N SER A 63 -10.76 -12.54 -6.04
CA SER A 63 -10.74 -13.93 -6.51
C SER A 63 -9.55 -14.75 -5.98
N CYS A 64 -8.44 -14.10 -5.62
CA CYS A 64 -7.24 -14.79 -5.14
C CYS A 64 -7.44 -15.41 -3.76
N GLY A 65 -6.86 -16.61 -3.59
CA GLY A 65 -6.86 -17.32 -2.31
C GLY A 65 -5.91 -16.67 -1.30
N LYS A 66 -6.20 -16.83 0.00
CA LYS A 66 -5.37 -16.29 1.09
C LYS A 66 -3.89 -16.66 0.95
N LYS A 67 -3.59 -17.93 0.65
CA LYS A 67 -2.20 -18.42 0.54
C LYS A 67 -1.46 -17.77 -0.63
N GLU A 68 -2.15 -17.55 -1.74
CA GLU A 68 -1.60 -16.90 -2.92
C GLU A 68 -1.28 -15.43 -2.64
N LEU A 69 -2.23 -14.67 -2.07
CA LEU A 69 -2.01 -13.28 -1.67
C LEU A 69 -0.87 -13.11 -0.66
N GLN A 70 -0.72 -14.06 0.25
CA GLN A 70 0.31 -13.99 1.28
C GLN A 70 1.70 -14.39 0.78
N LYS A 71 1.79 -15.40 -0.10
CA LYS A 71 3.06 -16.04 -0.49
C LYS A 71 3.52 -15.69 -1.89
N GLY A 72 2.61 -15.39 -2.82
CA GLY A 72 2.95 -15.16 -4.21
C GLY A 72 3.87 -13.97 -4.39
N LYS A 73 4.79 -14.06 -5.35
CA LYS A 73 5.57 -12.90 -5.83
C LYS A 73 4.65 -12.03 -6.68
N LEU A 74 4.36 -10.81 -6.23
CA LEU A 74 3.52 -9.88 -6.96
C LEU A 74 4.16 -9.52 -8.31
N CYS A 75 3.34 -9.51 -9.34
CA CYS A 75 3.69 -9.02 -10.67
C CYS A 75 2.48 -8.30 -11.23
N VAL A 76 2.56 -6.97 -11.34
CA VAL A 76 1.51 -6.18 -11.97
C VAL A 76 1.85 -6.00 -13.44
N ILE A 77 0.85 -6.23 -14.29
CA ILE A 77 0.95 -6.14 -15.74
C ILE A 77 -0.15 -5.18 -16.19
N TRP A 78 0.26 -4.04 -16.75
CA TRP A 78 -0.66 -3.14 -17.42
C TRP A 78 -0.98 -3.70 -18.80
N ASP A 79 -2.26 -3.96 -19.07
CA ASP A 79 -2.68 -4.54 -20.34
C ASP A 79 -2.40 -3.58 -21.49
N GLY A 80 -1.76 -4.07 -22.56
CA GLY A 80 -1.33 -3.27 -23.70
C GLY A 80 0.01 -2.55 -23.53
N GLU A 81 0.67 -2.69 -22.38
CA GLU A 81 2.00 -2.11 -22.13
C GLU A 81 3.07 -3.21 -22.01
N GLU A 82 4.19 -3.03 -22.72
CA GLU A 82 5.37 -3.87 -22.52
C GLU A 82 6.10 -3.43 -21.25
N GLY A 83 6.00 -4.25 -20.20
CA GLY A 83 6.68 -3.98 -18.93
C GLY A 83 7.25 -5.24 -18.31
N LEU A 84 8.57 -5.25 -18.09
CA LEU A 84 9.19 -6.16 -17.13
C LEU A 84 9.02 -5.56 -15.73
N ASP A 85 8.34 -6.27 -14.83
CA ASP A 85 8.08 -5.78 -13.48
C ASP A 85 9.35 -5.86 -12.62
N TYR A 86 10.22 -4.87 -12.76
CA TYR A 86 11.31 -4.56 -11.82
C TYR A 86 10.81 -3.71 -10.63
N GLY A 87 9.50 -3.77 -10.32
CA GLY A 87 8.83 -3.03 -9.26
C GLY A 87 8.25 -1.68 -9.66
N GLY A 88 8.46 -1.23 -10.92
CA GLY A 88 7.88 -0.01 -11.47
C GLY A 88 6.35 -0.10 -11.60
N PRO A 89 5.82 -1.03 -12.41
CA PRO A 89 4.38 -1.24 -12.57
C PRO A 89 3.66 -1.47 -11.25
N SER A 90 4.21 -2.33 -10.40
CA SER A 90 3.62 -2.61 -9.07
C SER A 90 3.56 -1.37 -8.17
N ARG A 91 4.60 -0.51 -8.18
CA ARG A 91 4.59 0.75 -7.41
C ARG A 91 3.53 1.71 -7.93
N GLU A 92 3.46 1.88 -9.24
CA GLU A 92 2.46 2.74 -9.88
C GLU A 92 1.04 2.25 -9.57
N PHE A 93 0.81 0.95 -9.66
CA PHE A 93 -0.48 0.34 -9.34
C PHE A 93 -0.94 0.67 -7.92
N PHE A 94 -0.10 0.51 -6.90
CA PHE A 94 -0.49 0.85 -5.53
C PHE A 94 -0.72 2.35 -5.34
N PHE A 95 0.07 3.20 -6.01
CA PHE A 95 -0.14 4.63 -6.01
C PHE A 95 -1.51 5.02 -6.59
N LEU A 96 -1.86 4.52 -7.78
CA LEU A 96 -3.13 4.83 -8.43
C LEU A 96 -4.32 4.19 -7.70
N LEU A 97 -4.19 2.92 -7.30
CA LEU A 97 -5.27 2.19 -6.64
C LEU A 97 -5.63 2.79 -5.29
N SER A 98 -4.64 3.22 -4.50
CA SER A 98 -4.93 3.85 -3.20
C SER A 98 -5.73 5.15 -3.34
N ARG A 99 -5.41 5.97 -4.36
CA ARG A 99 -6.18 7.19 -4.65
C ARG A 99 -7.63 6.91 -4.97
N GLU A 100 -7.89 5.90 -5.82
CA GLU A 100 -9.26 5.49 -6.15
C GLU A 100 -9.96 4.85 -4.95
N LEU A 101 -9.33 3.89 -4.30
CA LEU A 101 -9.94 3.10 -3.23
C LEU A 101 -10.32 3.93 -2.00
N PHE A 102 -9.52 4.94 -1.65
CA PHE A 102 -9.76 5.80 -0.49
C PHE A 102 -10.40 7.13 -0.88
N ASN A 103 -10.89 7.26 -2.12
CA ASN A 103 -11.60 8.44 -2.58
C ASN A 103 -12.96 8.59 -1.86
N PRO A 104 -13.23 9.72 -1.18
CA PRO A 104 -14.50 9.94 -0.50
C PRO A 104 -15.74 9.89 -1.38
N TYR A 105 -15.59 10.13 -2.69
CA TYR A 105 -16.70 10.05 -3.64
C TYR A 105 -17.38 8.67 -3.69
N TYR A 106 -16.68 7.59 -3.31
CA TYR A 106 -17.26 6.24 -3.26
C TYR A 106 -17.98 5.91 -1.94
N GLY A 107 -17.99 6.83 -0.96
CA GLY A 107 -18.78 6.71 0.27
C GLY A 107 -18.27 5.69 1.30
N LEU A 108 -17.22 4.94 1.01
CA LEU A 108 -16.61 3.97 1.95
C LEU A 108 -15.76 4.67 3.02
N PHE A 109 -15.03 5.69 2.60
CA PHE A 109 -14.17 6.52 3.42
C PHE A 109 -14.58 7.97 3.26
N GLU A 110 -14.23 8.81 4.21
CA GLU A 110 -14.43 10.25 4.13
C GLU A 110 -13.26 10.98 4.80
N TYR A 111 -13.04 12.25 4.44
CA TYR A 111 -12.04 13.08 5.09
C TYR A 111 -12.44 13.37 6.54
N SER A 112 -11.47 13.36 7.44
CA SER A 112 -11.71 13.59 8.87
C SER A 112 -12.02 15.05 9.21
N ALA A 113 -11.63 15.99 8.34
CA ALA A 113 -11.92 17.42 8.46
C ALA A 113 -11.70 18.12 7.11
N ASN A 114 -12.29 19.30 6.92
CA ASN A 114 -12.26 20.04 5.66
C ASN A 114 -10.84 20.35 5.16
N ASP A 115 -9.90 20.63 6.07
CA ASP A 115 -8.51 20.99 5.74
C ASP A 115 -7.50 19.87 6.06
N THR A 116 -7.98 18.65 6.30
CA THR A 116 -7.13 17.51 6.64
C THR A 116 -7.45 16.33 5.74
N TYR A 117 -6.53 16.00 4.83
CA TYR A 117 -6.63 14.88 3.89
C TYR A 117 -6.44 13.49 4.55
N THR A 118 -6.57 13.39 5.87
CA THR A 118 -6.62 12.09 6.54
C THR A 118 -8.01 11.50 6.41
N VAL A 119 -8.11 10.20 6.11
CA VAL A 119 -9.38 9.50 5.91
C VAL A 119 -9.72 8.57 7.07
N HIS A 120 -11.02 8.40 7.33
CA HIS A 120 -11.58 7.37 8.20
C HIS A 120 -12.75 6.66 7.51
N VAL A 121 -13.24 5.58 8.11
CA VAL A 121 -14.42 4.87 7.61
C VAL A 121 -15.63 5.79 7.70
N SER A 122 -16.35 5.98 6.60
CA SER A 122 -17.55 6.81 6.61
C SER A 122 -18.67 6.09 7.38
N PRO A 123 -19.39 6.77 8.28
CA PRO A 123 -20.62 6.23 8.88
C PRO A 123 -21.68 5.89 7.82
N MET A 124 -21.64 6.56 6.66
CA MET A 124 -22.57 6.34 5.56
C MET A 124 -22.19 5.14 4.68
N SER A 125 -21.03 4.52 4.92
CA SER A 125 -20.57 3.35 4.15
C SER A 125 -21.53 2.16 4.22
N ALA A 126 -22.37 2.07 5.26
CA ALA A 126 -23.40 1.03 5.38
C ALA A 126 -24.45 1.08 4.25
N PHE A 127 -24.60 2.23 3.58
CA PHE A 127 -25.50 2.41 2.44
C PHE A 127 -24.83 2.16 1.09
N VAL A 128 -23.52 1.87 1.06
CA VAL A 128 -22.82 1.47 -0.15
C VAL A 128 -23.09 -0.01 -0.42
N ASP A 129 -23.48 -0.31 -1.67
CA ASP A 129 -23.70 -1.68 -2.10
C ASP A 129 -22.45 -2.53 -1.91
N ASN A 130 -22.61 -3.71 -1.33
CA ASN A 130 -21.53 -4.65 -1.04
C ASN A 130 -20.37 -4.05 -0.20
N HIS A 131 -20.63 -3.04 0.65
CA HIS A 131 -19.60 -2.38 1.45
C HIS A 131 -18.68 -3.34 2.23
N HIS A 132 -19.21 -4.47 2.72
CA HIS A 132 -18.40 -5.50 3.39
C HIS A 132 -17.29 -6.08 2.47
N GLU A 133 -17.60 -6.37 1.20
CA GLU A 133 -16.61 -6.87 0.25
C GLU A 133 -15.63 -5.78 -0.14
N TRP A 134 -16.07 -4.52 -0.23
CA TRP A 134 -15.18 -3.38 -0.42
C TRP A 134 -14.20 -3.18 0.73
N PHE A 135 -14.65 -3.25 2.00
CA PHE A 135 -13.76 -3.19 3.15
C PHE A 135 -12.79 -4.38 3.20
N ARG A 136 -13.26 -5.57 2.83
CA ARG A 136 -12.41 -6.75 2.69
C ARG A 136 -11.36 -6.57 1.60
N PHE A 137 -11.73 -5.97 0.46
CA PHE A 137 -10.82 -5.57 -0.59
C PHE A 137 -9.79 -4.56 -0.09
N SER A 138 -10.20 -3.50 0.61
CA SER A 138 -9.29 -2.52 1.20
C SER A 138 -8.27 -3.15 2.14
N GLY A 139 -8.72 -4.06 3.02
CA GLY A 139 -7.85 -4.81 3.91
C GLY A 139 -6.85 -5.70 3.16
N ARG A 140 -7.26 -6.35 2.06
CA ARG A 140 -6.36 -7.14 1.21
C ARG A 140 -5.33 -6.26 0.50
N VAL A 141 -5.73 -5.09 -0.01
CA VAL A 141 -4.80 -4.12 -0.64
C VAL A 141 -3.77 -3.62 0.37
N LEU A 142 -4.20 -3.23 1.56
CA LEU A 142 -3.30 -2.82 2.66
C LEU A 142 -2.32 -3.95 3.02
N GLY A 143 -2.81 -5.19 3.15
CA GLY A 143 -1.99 -6.35 3.43
C GLY A 143 -0.96 -6.64 2.34
N LEU A 144 -1.36 -6.57 1.06
CA LEU A 144 -0.45 -6.76 -0.08
C LEU A 144 0.63 -5.68 -0.11
N ALA A 145 0.26 -4.42 0.08
CA ALA A 145 1.21 -3.30 0.12
C ALA A 145 2.27 -3.52 1.21
N LEU A 146 1.85 -3.96 2.41
CA LEU A 146 2.76 -4.28 3.52
C LEU A 146 3.63 -5.51 3.24
N VAL A 147 3.10 -6.56 2.62
CA VAL A 147 3.88 -7.77 2.30
C VAL A 147 4.98 -7.47 1.29
N HIS A 148 4.70 -6.63 0.30
CA HIS A 148 5.61 -6.32 -0.79
C HIS A 148 6.40 -5.01 -0.61
N GLY A 149 6.16 -4.27 0.47
CA GLY A 149 6.87 -3.03 0.78
C GLY A 149 6.53 -1.86 -0.13
N TYR A 150 5.30 -1.79 -0.65
CA TYR A 150 4.81 -0.65 -1.41
C TYR A 150 4.12 0.37 -0.51
N LEU A 151 4.27 1.64 -0.88
CA LEU A 151 3.60 2.76 -0.22
C LEU A 151 2.28 3.04 -0.90
N LEU A 152 1.31 3.50 -0.11
CA LEU A 152 0.01 3.94 -0.57
C LEU A 152 -0.08 5.47 -0.48
N GLU A 153 -0.76 6.07 -1.43
CA GLU A 153 -1.17 7.48 -1.39
C GLU A 153 -2.47 7.55 -0.60
N ALA A 154 -2.36 7.40 0.72
CA ALA A 154 -3.47 7.56 1.66
C ALA A 154 -2.94 7.81 3.07
N TRP A 155 -3.58 8.73 3.78
CA TRP A 155 -3.27 9.05 5.16
C TRP A 155 -4.48 8.67 6.01
N PHE A 156 -4.29 7.81 6.99
CA PHE A 156 -5.41 7.39 7.85
C PHE A 156 -5.45 8.17 9.15
N THR A 157 -6.63 8.30 9.74
CA THR A 157 -6.73 8.83 11.10
C THR A 157 -6.01 7.92 12.09
N ARG A 158 -5.59 8.51 13.22
CA ARG A 158 -4.98 7.75 14.33
C ARG A 158 -5.91 6.66 14.87
N ALA A 159 -7.23 6.89 14.85
CA ALA A 159 -8.21 5.92 15.27
C ALA A 159 -8.18 4.66 14.38
N LEU A 160 -8.07 4.84 13.05
CA LEU A 160 -7.99 3.73 12.13
C LEU A 160 -6.69 2.93 12.30
N TYR A 161 -5.54 3.61 12.48
CA TYR A 161 -4.28 2.91 12.78
C TYR A 161 -4.36 2.10 14.08
N ARG A 162 -5.08 2.58 15.10
CA ARG A 162 -5.29 1.83 16.35
C ARG A 162 -6.20 0.62 16.16
N ALA A 163 -7.19 0.69 15.27
CA ALA A 163 -8.07 -0.45 14.99
C ALA A 163 -7.34 -1.59 14.24
N LEU A 164 -6.25 -1.28 13.53
CA LEU A 164 -5.43 -2.25 12.80
C LEU A 164 -4.37 -2.97 13.65
N LEU A 165 -4.03 -2.43 14.83
CA LEU A 165 -2.92 -2.86 15.69
C LEU A 165 -3.41 -3.55 16.97
#